data_AF-A0A843LKN9-F1
#
_entry.id   AF-A0A843LKN9-F1
#
_cell.length_a   1.000
_cell.length_b   1.000
_cell.length_c   1.000
_cell.angle_alpha   90.00
_cell.angle_beta   90.00
_cell.angle_gamma   90.00
#
_symmetry.space_group_name_H-M   'P 1'
#
loop_
_entity.id
_entity.type
_entity.pdbx_description
1 polymer ?
#
loop_
_entity_poly.entity_id
_entity_poly.type
_entity_poly.pdbx_seq_one_letter_code
_entity_poly.pdbx_strand_id
1 'polypeptide(L)'
;MAEFVKRTDWEGSEQKKPTRTISGVAPISVMVPPRRCPHGVCAYCPTFDNASQSYTPESPAVIRAISLAYDPKKQVESRLKSYFAMNHPTDKIELIIMGGTFMGFPREFQLDFVKKCYDAMNGFDSKTLKEAKDANEKAKNRCVALCIETRPDHC
;
A
#
# COMPACT_ATOMS: atom_id res chain seq x y z
N MET A 1 -12.07 -41.71 12.28
CA MET A 1 -10.78 -41.61 11.58
C MET A 1 -11.06 -41.00 10.23
N ALA A 2 -10.75 -39.73 10.03
CA ALA A 2 -10.85 -39.06 8.73
C ALA A 2 -9.41 -38.84 8.23
N GLU A 3 -9.09 -39.48 7.12
CA GLU A 3 -7.76 -39.47 6.52
C GLU A 3 -7.40 -38.07 6.02
N PHE A 4 -6.29 -37.54 6.55
CA PHE A 4 -5.59 -36.41 5.97
C PHE A 4 -4.96 -36.85 4.65
N VAL A 5 -5.61 -36.52 3.54
CA VAL A 5 -5.01 -36.65 2.20
C VAL A 5 -3.81 -35.69 2.15
N LYS A 6 -2.59 -36.27 2.14
CA LYS A 6 -1.36 -35.52 1.91
C LYS A 6 -1.39 -34.98 0.47
N ARG A 7 -1.54 -33.67 0.32
CA ARG A 7 -1.32 -32.97 -0.96
C ARG A 7 0.19 -32.99 -1.26
N THR A 8 0.69 -34.04 -1.91
CA THR A 8 2.11 -34.13 -2.32
C THR A 8 2.37 -33.84 -3.79
N ASP A 9 1.35 -33.57 -4.60
CA ASP A 9 1.52 -33.66 -6.07
C ASP A 9 1.23 -32.32 -6.77
N TRP A 10 1.89 -31.24 -6.35
CA TRP A 10 1.91 -29.97 -7.10
C TRP A 10 3.35 -29.65 -7.54
N GLU A 11 3.73 -30.09 -8.75
CA GLU A 11 4.90 -29.57 -9.48
C GLU A 11 4.57 -28.21 -10.14
N GLY A 12 3.95 -27.31 -9.37
CA GLY A 12 3.59 -25.95 -9.80
C GLY A 12 4.43 -24.95 -9.03
N SER A 13 4.97 -23.95 -9.74
CA SER A 13 5.78 -22.84 -9.18
C SER A 13 5.32 -22.44 -7.78
N GLU A 14 6.28 -22.29 -6.86
CA GLU A 14 6.11 -22.00 -5.42
C GLU A 14 5.46 -20.63 -5.13
N GLN A 15 4.31 -20.34 -5.74
CA GLN A 15 3.47 -19.18 -5.52
C GLN A 15 2.23 -19.62 -4.76
N LYS A 16 2.13 -19.17 -3.51
CA LYS A 16 1.10 -19.68 -2.58
C LYS A 16 -0.34 -19.28 -2.94
N LYS A 17 -0.57 -18.30 -3.85
CA LYS A 17 -1.87 -17.99 -4.48
C LYS A 17 -1.71 -17.24 -5.83
N PRO A 18 -2.35 -17.68 -6.94
CA PRO A 18 -2.40 -16.88 -8.16
C PRO A 18 -3.19 -15.59 -7.87
N THR A 19 -2.46 -14.48 -7.80
CA THR A 19 -3.01 -13.15 -7.48
C THR A 19 -2.82 -12.26 -8.70
N ARG A 20 -3.45 -11.07 -8.73
CA ARG A 20 -3.32 -10.07 -9.83
C ARG A 20 -1.87 -9.75 -10.25
N THR A 21 -0.86 -10.11 -9.44
CA THR A 21 0.56 -10.09 -9.78
C THR A 21 0.96 -10.98 -10.97
N ILE A 22 0.12 -11.93 -11.42
CA ILE A 22 0.32 -12.63 -12.70
C ILE A 22 0.32 -11.66 -13.89
N SER A 23 -0.38 -10.52 -13.76
CA SER A 23 -0.37 -9.43 -14.75
C SER A 23 0.97 -8.68 -14.84
N GLY A 24 1.97 -9.04 -14.02
CA GLY A 24 3.31 -8.45 -14.01
C GLY A 24 3.42 -7.11 -13.29
N VAL A 25 2.36 -6.63 -12.61
CA VAL A 25 2.40 -5.43 -11.77
C VAL A 25 1.91 -5.78 -10.36
N ALA A 26 2.69 -5.43 -9.35
CA ALA A 26 2.41 -5.70 -7.94
C ALA A 26 1.70 -4.50 -7.28
N PRO A 27 0.43 -4.64 -6.88
CA PRO A 27 -0.27 -3.56 -6.20
C PRO A 27 0.24 -3.44 -4.76
N ILE A 28 0.71 -2.26 -4.36
CA ILE A 28 1.07 -1.94 -2.98
C ILE A 28 0.12 -0.86 -2.47
N SER A 29 -0.74 -1.25 -1.54
CA SER A 29 -1.75 -0.39 -0.97
C SER A 29 -1.28 0.14 0.39
N VAL A 30 -1.22 1.46 0.56
CA VAL A 30 -0.86 2.15 1.80
C VAL A 30 -2.02 3.00 2.30
N MET A 31 -2.23 3.04 3.61
CA MET A 31 -3.28 3.85 4.23
C MET A 31 -2.67 5.11 4.84
N VAL A 32 -3.39 6.22 4.69
CA VAL A 32 -3.14 7.45 5.42
C VAL A 32 -3.70 7.35 6.85
N PRO A 33 -3.13 8.06 7.84
CA PRO A 33 -3.66 8.07 9.20
C PRO A 33 -5.10 8.57 9.25
N PRO A 34 -5.91 8.11 10.22
CA PRO A 34 -7.28 8.56 10.39
C PRO A 34 -7.31 10.08 10.61
N ARG A 35 -8.18 10.75 9.87
CA ARG A 35 -8.42 12.19 9.99
C ARG A 35 -9.88 12.48 9.71
N ARG A 36 -10.47 13.41 10.47
CA ARG A 36 -11.81 13.91 10.20
C ARG A 36 -11.85 14.65 8.87
N CYS A 37 -12.87 14.35 8.06
CA CYS A 37 -13.10 15.04 6.80
C CYS A 37 -13.43 16.53 7.03
N PRO A 38 -12.95 17.44 6.17
CA PRO A 38 -13.20 18.88 6.31
C PRO A 38 -14.68 19.26 6.17
N HIS A 39 -15.46 18.47 5.42
CA HIS A 39 -16.90 18.67 5.22
C HIS A 39 -17.78 18.04 6.31
N GLY A 40 -17.19 17.42 7.33
CA GLY A 40 -17.92 16.67 8.36
C GLY A 40 -18.04 15.17 8.05
N VAL A 41 -19.14 14.54 8.46
CA VAL A 41 -19.35 13.08 8.35
C VAL A 41 -20.43 12.81 7.31
N CYS A 42 -20.13 11.97 6.30
CA CYS A 42 -21.15 11.52 5.35
C CYS A 42 -22.13 10.55 6.03
N ALA A 43 -23.42 10.63 5.69
CA ALA A 43 -24.48 9.80 6.27
C ALA A 43 -24.20 8.28 6.24
N TYR A 44 -23.52 7.80 5.19
CA TYR A 44 -23.22 6.38 4.99
C TYR A 44 -21.77 6.01 5.31
N CYS A 45 -20.94 6.96 5.74
CA CYS A 45 -19.53 6.66 5.95
C CYS A 45 -19.33 5.96 7.29
N PRO A 46 -18.81 4.72 7.31
CA PRO A 46 -18.36 4.13 8.55
C PRO A 46 -17.21 4.97 9.11
N THR A 47 -17.30 5.33 10.38
CA THR A 47 -16.29 6.13 11.07
C THR A 47 -15.78 5.30 12.25
N PHE A 48 -14.48 5.04 12.26
CA PHE A 48 -13.79 4.34 13.34
C PHE A 48 -12.57 5.15 13.76
N ASP A 49 -12.25 5.15 15.05
CA ASP A 49 -11.16 5.99 15.57
C ASP A 49 -9.78 5.58 15.05
N ASN A 50 -9.62 4.29 14.72
CA ASN A 50 -8.35 3.70 14.35
C ASN A 50 -8.25 3.29 12.88
N ALA A 51 -9.23 3.61 12.03
CA ALA A 51 -9.23 3.30 10.60
C ALA A 51 -9.36 4.57 9.76
N SER A 52 -8.73 4.59 8.58
CA SER A 52 -8.93 5.66 7.60
C SER A 52 -10.42 5.77 7.21
N GLN A 53 -10.84 6.98 6.83
CA GLN A 53 -12.24 7.27 6.50
C GLN A 53 -12.75 6.30 5.42
N SER A 54 -13.99 5.82 5.58
CA SER A 54 -14.67 4.87 4.68
C SER A 54 -14.17 3.42 4.73
N TYR A 55 -13.15 3.11 5.53
CA TYR A 55 -12.64 1.75 5.67
C TYR A 55 -13.03 1.08 6.99
N THR A 56 -13.00 -0.25 7.01
CA THR A 56 -13.26 -1.07 8.19
C THR A 56 -11.95 -1.55 8.84
N PRO A 57 -11.87 -1.60 10.19
CA PRO A 57 -10.68 -2.09 10.90
C PRO A 57 -10.29 -3.53 10.55
N GLU A 58 -11.23 -4.33 10.06
CA GLU A 58 -11.03 -5.73 9.67
C GLU A 58 -10.38 -5.88 8.29
N SER A 59 -10.27 -4.80 7.51
CA SER A 59 -9.63 -4.85 6.20
C SER A 59 -8.13 -5.16 6.32
N PRO A 60 -7.57 -6.10 5.55
CA PRO A 60 -6.16 -6.49 5.66
C PRO A 60 -5.17 -5.33 5.47
N ALA A 61 -5.53 -4.32 4.66
CA ALA A 61 -4.73 -3.12 4.50
C ALA A 61 -4.76 -2.21 5.74
N VAL A 62 -5.93 -2.08 6.36
CA VAL A 62 -6.11 -1.29 7.59
C VAL A 62 -5.41 -1.96 8.76
N ILE A 63 -5.58 -3.28 8.95
CA ILE A 63 -4.89 -4.03 10.01
C ILE A 63 -3.38 -3.81 9.95
N ARG A 64 -2.79 -3.90 8.74
CA ARG A 64 -1.37 -3.64 8.52
C ARG A 64 -0.99 -2.19 8.78
N ALA A 65 -1.84 -1.23 8.39
CA ALA A 65 -1.56 0.17 8.64
C ALA A 65 -1.58 0.50 10.15
N ILE A 66 -2.56 -0.03 10.88
CA ILE A 66 -2.67 0.10 12.34
C ILE A 66 -1.43 -0.46 13.03
N SER A 67 -1.02 -1.69 12.69
CA SER A 67 0.14 -2.33 13.31
C SER A 67 1.47 -1.61 13.02
N LEU A 68 1.51 -0.81 11.95
CA LEU A 68 2.66 -0.01 11.55
C LEU A 68 2.51 1.47 11.88
N ALA A 69 1.52 1.84 12.70
CA ALA A 69 1.22 3.20 13.10
C ALA A 69 1.11 4.19 11.92
N TYR A 70 0.55 3.72 10.80
CA TYR A 70 0.37 4.49 9.57
C TYR A 70 1.66 5.03 8.92
N ASP A 71 2.82 4.49 9.28
CA ASP A 71 4.08 4.89 8.66
C ASP A 71 4.16 4.43 7.20
N PRO A 72 4.31 5.34 6.22
CA PRO A 72 4.28 5.00 4.80
C PRO A 72 5.43 4.06 4.39
N LYS A 73 6.63 4.28 4.94
CA LYS A 73 7.82 3.49 4.60
C LYS A 73 7.66 2.05 5.06
N LYS A 74 7.29 1.86 6.33
CA LYS A 74 7.04 0.54 6.93
C LYS A 74 5.92 -0.20 6.22
N GLN A 75 4.84 0.49 5.84
CA GLN A 75 3.72 -0.13 5.12
C GLN A 75 4.16 -0.72 3.77
N VAL A 76 4.97 0.02 3.00
CA VAL A 76 5.52 -0.46 1.72
C VAL A 76 6.51 -1.60 1.95
N GLU A 77 7.46 -1.46 2.87
CA GLU A 77 8.45 -2.50 3.18
C GLU A 77 7.80 -3.80 3.65
N SER A 78 6.79 -3.72 4.53
CA SER A 78 6.02 -4.88 5.00
C SER A 78 5.31 -5.59 3.84
N ARG A 79 4.76 -4.82 2.89
CA ARG A 79 4.07 -5.39 1.73
C ARG A 79 5.06 -6.02 0.74
N LEU A 80 6.20 -5.39 0.50
CA LEU A 80 7.29 -5.95 -0.31
C LEU A 80 7.79 -7.27 0.27
N LYS A 81 8.08 -7.30 1.58
CA LYS A 81 8.49 -8.55 2.29
C LYS A 81 7.47 -9.66 2.10
N SER A 82 6.19 -9.33 2.18
CA SER A 82 5.10 -10.29 1.94
C SER A 82 5.14 -10.84 0.52
N TYR A 83 5.36 -9.99 -0.49
CA TYR A 83 5.47 -10.43 -1.89
C TYR A 83 6.71 -11.30 -2.14
N PHE A 84 7.87 -10.95 -1.56
CA PHE A 84 9.07 -11.78 -1.64
C PHE A 84 8.85 -13.16 -1.01
N ALA A 85 8.22 -13.22 0.17
CA ALA A 85 7.91 -14.48 0.85
C ALA A 85 6.90 -15.36 0.10
N MET A 86 6.09 -14.76 -0.80
CA MET A 86 5.16 -15.47 -1.67
C MET A 86 5.73 -15.76 -3.07
N ASN A 87 6.98 -15.38 -3.33
CA ASN A 87 7.64 -15.48 -4.63
C ASN A 87 6.86 -14.74 -5.75
N HIS A 88 6.28 -13.59 -5.42
CA HIS A 88 5.59 -12.73 -6.39
C HIS A 88 6.56 -11.71 -7.01
N PRO A 89 6.46 -11.44 -8.32
CA PRO A 89 7.27 -10.40 -8.96
C PRO A 89 6.96 -9.03 -8.36
N THR A 90 8.01 -8.23 -8.14
CA THR A 90 7.93 -6.86 -7.57
C THR A 90 8.70 -5.84 -8.40
N ASP A 91 9.12 -6.23 -9.62
CA ASP A 91 9.86 -5.37 -10.55
C ASP A 91 9.05 -4.16 -11.04
N LYS A 92 7.72 -4.30 -11.06
CA LYS A 92 6.76 -3.23 -11.36
C LYS A 92 5.73 -3.15 -10.26
N ILE A 93 5.53 -1.96 -9.72
CA ILE A 93 4.65 -1.67 -8.60
C ILE A 93 3.65 -0.61 -8.99
N GLU A 94 2.39 -0.86 -8.63
CA GLU A 94 1.35 0.16 -8.58
C GLU A 94 1.17 0.57 -7.12
N LEU A 95 1.55 1.80 -6.79
CA LEU A 95 1.36 2.34 -5.45
C LEU A 95 -0.04 2.96 -5.33
N ILE A 96 -0.83 2.48 -4.37
CA ILE A 96 -2.21 2.92 -4.15
C ILE A 96 -2.30 3.56 -2.76
N ILE A 97 -2.58 4.86 -2.71
CA ILE A 97 -2.79 5.61 -1.48
C ILE A 97 -4.29 5.63 -1.18
N MET A 98 -4.66 4.95 -0.09
CA MET A 98 -6.03 4.73 0.33
C MET A 98 -6.43 5.59 1.52
N GLY A 99 -7.73 5.87 1.63
CA GLY A 99 -8.37 6.59 2.73
C GLY A 99 -9.21 7.79 2.30
N GLY A 100 -9.31 8.06 0.99
CA GLY A 100 -10.21 9.07 0.37
C GLY A 100 -9.97 10.54 0.72
N THR A 101 -9.09 10.84 1.68
CA THR A 101 -8.90 12.18 2.25
C THR A 101 -7.47 12.70 2.13
N PHE A 102 -6.60 11.98 1.41
CA PHE A 102 -5.18 12.30 1.28
C PHE A 102 -4.93 13.73 0.78
N MET A 103 -5.70 14.17 -0.21
CA MET A 103 -5.60 15.53 -0.77
C MET A 103 -6.03 16.63 0.22
N GLY A 104 -6.73 16.27 1.30
CA GLY A 104 -7.11 17.18 2.39
C GLY A 104 -6.04 17.37 3.47
N PHE A 105 -4.91 16.66 3.40
CA PHE A 105 -3.76 16.87 4.29
C PHE A 105 -2.91 18.07 3.84
N PRO A 106 -2.11 18.68 4.73
CA PRO A 106 -1.15 19.71 4.35
C PRO A 106 -0.21 19.24 3.23
N ARG A 107 0.19 20.15 2.34
CA ARG A 107 1.03 19.81 1.18
C ARG A 107 2.35 19.14 1.57
N GLU A 108 2.98 19.61 2.65
CA GLU A 108 4.22 19.03 3.17
C GLU A 108 4.05 17.57 3.59
N PHE A 109 2.94 17.25 4.27
CA PHE A 109 2.61 15.87 4.63
C PHE A 109 2.44 15.00 3.39
N GLN A 110 1.70 15.47 2.38
CA GLN A 110 1.49 14.72 1.15
C GLN A 110 2.83 14.38 0.46
N LEU A 111 3.72 15.37 0.35
CA LEU A 111 5.01 15.22 -0.31
C LEU A 111 5.94 14.28 0.47
N ASP A 112 6.01 14.41 1.79
CA ASP A 112 6.79 13.53 2.66
C ASP A 112 6.26 12.09 2.65
N PHE A 113 4.93 11.92 2.66
CA PHE A 113 4.29 10.61 2.61
C PHE A 113 4.65 9.86 1.31
N VAL A 114 4.48 10.53 0.15
CA VAL A 114 4.83 9.94 -1.16
C VAL A 114 6.33 9.67 -1.24
N LYS A 115 7.17 10.59 -0.77
CA LYS A 115 8.63 10.43 -0.75
C LYS A 115 9.02 9.18 0.02
N LYS A 116 8.49 8.99 1.24
CA LYS A 116 8.78 7.82 2.08
C LYS A 116 8.34 6.50 1.44
N CYS A 117 7.25 6.50 0.67
CA CYS A 117 6.89 5.33 -0.13
C CYS A 117 7.92 5.03 -1.22
N TYR A 118 8.41 6.05 -1.94
CA TYR A 118 9.50 5.88 -2.92
C TYR A 118 10.80 5.41 -2.26
N ASP A 119 11.18 5.98 -1.13
CA ASP A 119 12.37 5.58 -0.36
C ASP A 119 12.30 4.12 0.07
N ALA A 120 11.13 3.63 0.48
CA ALA A 120 10.91 2.20 0.77
C ALA A 120 11.10 1.30 -0.46
N MET A 121 10.63 1.73 -1.64
CA MET A 121 10.82 0.98 -2.88
C MET A 121 12.29 1.00 -3.33
N ASN A 122 12.97 2.13 -3.14
CA ASN A 122 14.38 2.33 -3.49
C ASN A 122 15.35 1.61 -2.53
N GLY A 123 14.94 1.44 -1.27
CA GLY A 123 15.76 0.83 -0.22
C GLY A 123 16.72 1.80 0.49
N PHE A 124 16.55 3.11 0.31
CA PHE A 124 17.34 4.15 0.97
C PHE A 124 16.54 5.44 1.13
N ASP A 125 16.96 6.31 2.06
CA ASP A 125 16.31 7.60 2.31
C ASP A 125 16.86 8.69 1.38
N SER A 126 15.98 9.36 0.65
CA SER A 126 16.33 10.48 -0.22
C SER A 126 16.22 11.82 0.53
N LYS A 127 16.86 12.89 0.05
CA LYS A 127 16.66 14.22 0.67
C LYS A 127 15.34 14.83 0.24
N THR A 128 15.00 14.69 -1.04
CA THR A 128 13.79 15.27 -1.62
C THR A 128 12.92 14.23 -2.33
N LEU A 129 11.63 14.54 -2.53
CA LEU A 129 10.75 13.72 -3.35
C LEU A 129 11.27 13.58 -4.80
N LYS A 130 11.89 14.63 -5.34
CA LYS A 130 12.45 14.59 -6.69
C LYS A 130 13.56 13.54 -6.79
N GLU A 131 14.52 13.57 -5.86
CA GLU A 131 15.59 12.57 -5.80
C GLU A 131 15.03 11.15 -5.65
N ALA A 132 14.01 10.96 -4.80
CA ALA A 132 13.38 9.66 -4.60
C ALA A 132 12.74 9.12 -5.90
N LYS A 133 12.08 9.99 -6.67
CA LYS A 133 11.51 9.64 -7.97
C LYS A 133 12.59 9.32 -9.00
N ASP A 134 13.60 10.20 -9.13
CA ASP A 134 14.70 10.05 -10.09
C ASP A 134 15.46 8.73 -9.85
N ALA A 135 15.67 8.36 -8.58
CA ALA A 135 16.27 7.08 -8.22
C ALA A 135 15.36 5.88 -8.56
N ASN A 136 14.03 6.04 -8.39
CA ASN A 136 13.08 4.97 -8.60
C ASN A 136 12.96 4.54 -10.07
N GLU A 137 13.29 5.42 -11.02
CA GLU A 137 13.31 5.10 -12.46
C GLU A 137 14.20 3.88 -12.79
N LYS A 138 15.27 3.68 -12.01
CA LYS A 138 16.26 2.61 -12.17
C LYS A 138 16.27 1.61 -11.03
N ALA A 139 15.34 1.72 -10.07
CA ALA A 139 15.27 0.84 -8.92
C ALA A 139 14.87 -0.60 -9.31
N LYS A 140 15.15 -1.56 -8.44
CA LYS A 140 14.66 -2.95 -8.61
C LYS A 140 13.14 -3.02 -8.50
N ASN A 141 12.56 -2.26 -7.58
CA ASN A 141 11.14 -2.16 -7.31
C ASN A 141 10.61 -0.85 -7.92
N ARG A 142 10.21 -0.86 -9.19
CA ARG A 142 9.84 0.38 -9.90
C ARG A 142 8.36 0.71 -9.74
N CYS A 143 8.07 1.93 -9.31
CA CYS A 143 6.71 2.47 -9.28
C CYS A 143 6.30 2.88 -10.68
N VAL A 144 5.49 2.04 -11.34
CA VAL A 144 5.00 2.28 -12.70
C VAL A 144 3.68 3.05 -12.73
N ALA A 145 2.96 3.06 -11.61
CA ALA A 145 1.70 3.77 -11.45
C ALA A 145 1.51 4.23 -10.00
N LEU A 146 0.90 5.40 -9.83
CA LEU A 146 0.48 5.96 -8.55
C LEU A 146 -1.01 6.25 -8.63
N CYS A 147 -1.79 5.57 -7.81
CA CYS A 147 -3.21 5.83 -7.64
C CYS A 147 -3.44 6.52 -6.29
N ILE A 148 -4.19 7.62 -6.30
CA ILE A 148 -4.56 8.36 -5.08
C ILE A 148 -6.09 8.37 -5.01
N GLU A 149 -6.63 7.88 -3.91
CA GLU A 149 -8.03 8.09 -3.60
C GLU A 149 -8.25 9.50 -3.07
N THR A 150 -9.17 10.21 -3.72
CA THR A 150 -9.57 11.55 -3.32
C THR A 150 -11.07 11.72 -3.49
N ARG A 151 -11.63 12.72 -2.82
CA ARG A 151 -13.00 13.17 -3.08
C ARG A 151 -13.03 14.05 -4.33
N PRO A 152 -14.15 14.07 -5.09
CA PRO A 152 -14.26 14.86 -6.32
C PRO A 152 -14.10 16.37 -6.16
N ASP A 153 -14.26 16.92 -4.95
CA ASP A 153 -14.05 18.34 -4.64
C ASP A 153 -12.57 18.70 -4.47
N HIS A 154 -11.67 17.72 -4.55
CA HIS A 154 -10.22 17.88 -4.50
C HIS A 154 -9.58 17.20 -5.72
N CYS A 155 -9.44 17.96 -6.81
CA CYS A 155 -8.83 17.55 -8.07
C CYS A 155 -7.69 18.49 -8.46
#